data_AF-A0A0D2MEG0-F1
#
_entry.id   AF-A0A0D2MEG0-F1
#
_cell.length_a   1.000
_cell.length_b   1.000
_cell.length_c   1.000
_cell.angle_alpha   90.00
_cell.angle_beta   90.00
_cell.angle_gamma   90.00
#
_symmetry.space_group_name_H-M   'P 1'
#
loop_
_entity.id
_entity.type
_entity.pdbx_description
1 polymer ?
#
loop_
_entity_poly.entity_id
_entity_poly.type
_entity_poly.pdbx_seq_one_letter_code
_entity_poly.pdbx_strand_id
1 'polypeptide(L)'
;MVPYTSIEPKAAFAAAFETAGMPWMRVIVALGALLGIVTGVLVGSMAVSRIFSAVGRAHLVFPVIGHVHPKYNTPAVAALILGVPTTVLALLSDLPMLINLVSAGTLFVFGVVALALIVKRYTFPPSLAMNQSTAQRALRTALIVAICGTSIGLGLAYNLDSRYWVYLIIIGIHIVLTVALHVLVPAASLMINAWLCSTLPAEAWIQYAIFLAIILAVYLLYSCASSMALEEHSALRRGRSKDHAPPALEDMVRVVSETGDAKALTELAPHGADPSKGLQGAKAVDLV
;
A
#
# COMPACT_ATOMS: atom_id res chain seq x y z
N MET A 1 -15.78 35.90 -22.21
CA MET A 1 -15.54 34.45 -22.22
C MET A 1 -14.82 34.09 -23.51
N VAL A 2 -13.81 33.21 -23.46
CA VAL A 2 -13.01 32.80 -24.63
C VAL A 2 -13.67 31.58 -25.29
N PRO A 3 -13.93 31.57 -26.61
CA PRO A 3 -14.44 30.39 -27.32
C PRO A 3 -13.53 29.16 -27.17
N TYR A 4 -14.11 27.96 -27.12
CA TYR A 4 -13.35 26.69 -26.96
C TYR A 4 -12.23 26.52 -28.00
N THR A 5 -12.46 26.97 -29.24
CA THR A 5 -11.52 26.83 -30.35
C THR A 5 -10.29 27.74 -30.25
N SER A 6 -10.29 28.73 -29.36
CA SER A 6 -9.19 29.68 -29.17
C SER A 6 -8.52 29.57 -27.81
N ILE A 7 -8.79 28.50 -27.05
CA ILE A 7 -8.13 28.24 -25.77
C ILE A 7 -6.72 27.72 -26.02
N GLU A 8 -5.73 28.46 -25.53
CA GLU A 8 -4.32 28.06 -25.62
C GLU A 8 -4.04 26.91 -24.63
N PRO A 9 -3.62 25.71 -25.07
CA PRO A 9 -3.58 24.53 -24.19
C PRO A 9 -2.55 24.60 -23.07
N LYS A 10 -1.48 25.40 -23.23
CA LYS A 10 -0.36 25.44 -22.28
C LYS A 10 -0.52 26.51 -21.20
N ALA A 11 -1.24 27.60 -21.48
CA ALA A 11 -1.47 28.68 -20.54
C ALA A 11 -2.88 29.30 -20.66
N ALA A 12 -3.91 28.45 -20.74
CA ALA A 12 -5.31 28.82 -20.95
C ALA A 12 -5.78 30.01 -20.10
N PHE A 13 -5.49 30.01 -18.79
CA PHE A 13 -5.90 31.09 -17.90
C PHE A 13 -5.15 32.39 -18.13
N ALA A 14 -3.82 32.33 -18.32
CA ALA A 14 -3.00 33.53 -18.52
C ALA A 14 -3.31 34.19 -19.88
N ALA A 15 -3.45 33.39 -20.94
CA ALA A 15 -3.82 33.83 -22.28
C ALA A 15 -5.25 34.39 -22.35
N ALA A 16 -6.18 33.87 -21.53
CA ALA A 16 -7.54 34.39 -21.45
C ALA A 16 -7.58 35.84 -20.91
N PHE A 17 -6.73 36.19 -19.95
CA PHE A 17 -6.68 37.58 -19.45
C PHE A 17 -5.99 38.54 -20.42
N GLU A 18 -5.08 38.04 -21.24
CA GLU A 18 -4.44 38.82 -22.30
C GLU A 18 -5.45 39.19 -23.40
N THR A 19 -6.23 38.21 -23.86
CA THR A 19 -7.31 38.45 -24.84
C THR A 19 -8.45 39.31 -24.29
N ALA A 20 -8.64 39.34 -22.97
CA ALA A 20 -9.59 40.22 -22.29
C ALA A 20 -9.07 41.65 -22.04
N GLY A 21 -7.85 41.99 -22.48
CA GLY A 21 -7.27 43.33 -22.31
C GLY A 21 -6.79 43.64 -20.88
N MET A 22 -6.55 42.62 -20.04
CA MET A 22 -6.12 42.76 -18.64
C MET A 22 -4.71 42.17 -18.43
N PRO A 23 -3.64 42.81 -18.94
CA PRO A 23 -2.29 42.26 -18.89
C PRO A 23 -1.71 42.15 -17.47
N TRP A 24 -2.17 42.98 -16.53
CA TRP A 24 -1.75 42.90 -15.13
C TRP A 24 -2.24 41.61 -14.44
N MET A 25 -3.45 41.15 -14.77
CA MET A 25 -4.01 39.89 -14.25
C MET A 25 -3.25 38.67 -14.75
N ARG A 26 -2.75 38.71 -15.99
CA ARG A 26 -1.90 37.64 -16.56
C ARG A 26 -0.70 37.35 -15.65
N VAL A 27 -0.02 38.39 -15.16
CA VAL A 27 1.17 38.25 -14.30
C VAL A 27 0.80 37.67 -12.94
N ILE A 28 -0.28 38.17 -12.32
CA ILE A 28 -0.73 37.68 -11.00
C ILE A 28 -1.10 36.20 -11.09
N VAL A 29 -1.86 35.81 -12.12
CA VAL A 29 -2.29 34.41 -12.32
C VAL A 29 -1.09 33.52 -12.63
N ALA A 30 -0.14 33.98 -13.45
CA ALA A 30 1.08 33.23 -13.74
C ALA A 30 1.95 33.01 -12.49
N LEU A 31 2.11 34.04 -11.65
CA LEU A 31 2.81 33.92 -10.37
C LEU A 31 2.10 32.96 -9.43
N GLY A 32 0.76 33.04 -9.33
CA GLY A 32 -0.04 32.11 -8.54
C GLY A 32 0.10 30.67 -9.02
N ALA A 33 0.08 30.43 -10.33
CA ALA A 33 0.29 29.12 -10.92
C ALA A 33 1.69 28.57 -10.62
N LEU A 34 2.74 29.39 -10.76
CA LEU A 34 4.11 29.00 -10.45
C LEU A 34 4.28 28.63 -8.96
N LEU A 35 3.79 29.48 -8.06
CA LEU A 35 3.82 29.22 -6.61
C LEU A 35 3.03 27.96 -6.25
N GLY A 36 1.89 27.72 -6.90
CA GLY A 36 1.07 26.53 -6.73
C GLY A 36 1.81 25.25 -7.16
N ILE A 37 2.47 25.27 -8.31
CA ILE A 37 3.26 24.13 -8.82
C ILE A 37 4.44 23.83 -7.87
N VAL A 38 5.21 24.85 -7.48
CA VAL A 38 6.34 24.68 -6.56
C VAL A 38 5.88 24.11 -5.21
N THR A 39 4.78 24.63 -4.67
CA THR A 39 4.21 24.14 -3.41
C THR A 39 3.71 22.70 -3.54
N GLY A 40 3.03 22.37 -4.63
CA GLY A 40 2.53 21.02 -4.89
C GLY A 40 3.66 19.98 -4.99
N VAL A 41 4.73 20.31 -5.72
CA VAL A 41 5.93 19.45 -5.82
C VAL A 41 6.60 19.28 -4.45
N LEU A 42 6.74 20.35 -3.68
CA LEU A 42 7.35 20.31 -2.35
C LEU A 42 6.53 19.42 -1.39
N VAL A 43 5.22 19.63 -1.32
CA VAL A 43 4.33 18.84 -0.46
C VAL A 43 4.30 17.37 -0.89
N GLY A 44 4.24 17.10 -2.19
CA GLY A 44 4.27 15.74 -2.75
C GLY A 44 5.56 15.00 -2.42
N SER A 45 6.71 15.65 -2.61
CA SER A 45 8.02 15.09 -2.28
C SER A 45 8.15 14.78 -0.79
N MET A 46 7.69 15.70 0.08
CA MET A 46 7.69 15.49 1.53
C MET A 46 6.76 14.34 1.95
N ALA A 47 5.60 14.19 1.32
CA ALA A 47 4.64 13.13 1.64
C ALA A 47 5.23 11.75 1.32
N VAL A 48 5.75 11.57 0.11
CA VAL A 48 6.39 10.31 -0.33
C VAL A 48 7.56 9.93 0.59
N SER A 49 8.41 10.89 0.94
CA SER A 49 9.58 10.65 1.81
C SER A 49 9.19 10.13 3.20
N ARG A 50 8.08 10.64 3.78
CA ARG A 50 7.59 10.20 5.09
C ARG A 50 7.00 8.79 5.04
N ILE A 51 6.20 8.49 4.01
CA ILE A 51 5.61 7.17 3.82
C ILE A 51 6.73 6.14 3.67
N PHE A 52 7.68 6.38 2.77
CA PHE A 52 8.79 5.46 2.53
C PHE A 52 9.72 5.31 3.73
N SER A 53 9.95 6.36 4.52
CA SER A 53 10.71 6.24 5.76
C SER A 53 10.00 5.38 6.80
N ALA A 54 8.67 5.46 6.90
CA ALA A 54 7.89 4.57 7.76
C ALA A 54 7.95 3.10 7.28
N VAL A 55 7.84 2.89 5.96
CA VAL A 55 7.96 1.55 5.33
C VAL A 55 9.37 0.98 5.51
N GLY A 56 10.42 1.81 5.39
CA GLY A 56 11.81 1.42 5.62
C GLY A 56 12.10 1.05 7.07
N ARG A 57 11.51 1.77 8.04
CA ARG A 57 11.59 1.39 9.47
C ARG A 57 10.85 0.10 9.79
N ALA A 58 9.83 -0.25 9.00
CA ALA A 58 9.16 -1.55 9.07
C ALA A 58 9.94 -2.66 8.36
N HIS A 59 11.16 -2.39 7.85
CA HIS A 59 11.99 -3.32 7.09
C HIS A 59 11.33 -3.93 5.83
N LEU A 60 10.25 -3.32 5.35
CA LEU A 60 9.56 -3.73 4.12
C LEU A 60 10.32 -3.30 2.85
N VAL A 61 11.22 -2.32 2.97
CA VAL A 61 12.15 -1.87 1.94
C VAL A 61 13.53 -1.64 2.56
N PHE A 62 14.52 -1.26 1.73
CA PHE A 62 15.89 -1.00 2.17
C PHE A 62 15.95 -0.17 3.47
N PRO A 63 16.61 -0.65 4.55
CA PRO A 63 16.58 -0.01 5.87
C PRO A 63 17.14 1.43 5.88
N VAL A 64 18.04 1.73 4.93
CA VAL A 64 18.67 3.04 4.76
C VAL A 64 17.64 4.16 4.55
N ILE A 65 16.53 3.85 3.89
CA ILE A 65 15.42 4.80 3.64
C ILE A 65 14.68 5.13 4.95
N GLY A 66 14.75 4.25 5.96
CA GLY A 66 14.15 4.45 7.27
C GLY A 66 14.89 5.46 8.17
N HIS A 67 16.11 5.88 7.80
CA HIS A 67 16.94 6.77 8.60
C HIS A 67 16.39 8.20 8.65
N VAL A 68 16.30 8.77 9.84
CA VAL A 68 15.77 10.13 10.10
C VAL A 68 16.89 10.97 10.72
N HIS A 69 17.04 12.21 10.23
CA HIS A 69 18.11 13.09 10.69
C HIS A 69 17.94 13.47 12.17
N PRO A 70 18.93 13.27 13.06
CA PRO A 70 18.78 13.42 14.50
C PRO A 70 18.48 14.86 14.97
N LYS A 71 18.97 15.86 14.23
CA LYS A 71 18.75 17.29 14.57
C LYS A 71 17.42 17.86 14.07
N TYR A 72 16.94 17.38 12.92
CA TYR A 72 15.82 18.00 12.19
C TYR A 72 14.56 17.10 12.19
N ASN A 73 14.69 15.84 12.62
CA ASN A 73 13.61 14.84 12.61
C ASN A 73 12.95 14.68 11.23
N THR A 74 13.70 14.91 10.16
CA THR A 74 13.25 14.79 8.78
C THR A 74 13.91 13.59 8.08
N PRO A 75 13.16 12.83 7.26
CA PRO A 75 13.71 11.71 6.49
C PRO A 75 14.43 12.19 5.23
N ALA A 76 15.53 12.92 5.41
CA ALA A 76 16.29 13.53 4.31
C ALA A 76 16.89 12.48 3.35
N VAL A 77 17.31 11.32 3.89
CA VAL A 77 17.84 10.21 3.09
C VAL A 77 16.76 9.65 2.15
N ALA A 78 15.54 9.44 2.65
CA ALA A 78 14.43 9.02 1.82
C ALA A 78 14.10 10.05 0.73
N ALA A 79 14.12 11.34 1.07
CA ALA A 79 13.86 12.42 0.13
C ALA A 79 14.87 12.46 -1.02
N LEU A 80 16.17 12.26 -0.73
CA LEU A 80 17.21 12.24 -1.76
C LEU A 80 17.14 10.97 -2.62
N ILE A 81 17.02 9.79 -1.99
CA ILE A 81 16.98 8.51 -2.70
C ILE A 81 15.78 8.42 -3.63
N LEU A 82 14.62 8.98 -3.24
CA LEU A 82 13.42 8.99 -4.08
C LEU A 82 13.41 10.17 -5.07
N GLY A 83 13.89 11.33 -4.63
CA GLY A 83 13.88 12.57 -5.40
C GLY A 83 14.85 12.54 -6.58
N VAL A 84 16.08 12.06 -6.41
CA VAL A 84 17.09 12.06 -7.49
C VAL A 84 16.63 11.26 -8.71
N PRO A 85 16.15 10.00 -8.58
CA PRO A 85 15.57 9.27 -9.70
C PRO A 85 14.33 9.96 -10.30
N THR A 86 13.45 10.54 -9.47
CA THR A 86 12.28 11.28 -9.98
C THR A 86 12.70 12.50 -10.80
N THR A 87 13.73 13.25 -10.39
CA THR A 87 14.26 14.38 -11.15
C THR A 87 14.88 13.92 -12.47
N VAL A 88 15.66 12.83 -12.47
CA VAL A 88 16.23 12.26 -13.70
C VAL A 88 15.11 11.83 -14.65
N LEU A 89 14.09 11.13 -14.16
CA LEU A 89 12.93 10.75 -14.96
C LEU A 89 12.19 11.97 -15.51
N ALA A 90 11.98 13.02 -14.71
CA ALA A 90 11.34 14.25 -15.15
C ALA A 90 12.13 15.00 -16.23
N LEU A 91 13.47 14.91 -16.22
CA LEU A 91 14.33 15.54 -17.22
C LEU A 91 14.39 14.77 -18.54
N LEU A 92 14.27 13.44 -18.49
CA LEU A 92 14.42 12.55 -19.64
C LEU A 92 13.11 12.15 -20.31
N SER A 93 11.96 12.50 -19.73
CA SER A 93 10.65 11.99 -20.15
C SER A 93 9.70 13.10 -20.57
N ASP A 94 8.82 12.78 -21.52
CA ASP A 94 7.83 13.73 -22.03
C ASP A 94 6.64 13.92 -21.10
N LEU A 95 6.14 15.16 -21.03
CA LEU A 95 4.98 15.52 -20.18
C LEU A 95 3.73 14.67 -20.45
N PRO A 96 3.31 14.41 -21.71
CA PRO A 96 2.13 13.57 -21.97
C PRO A 96 2.30 12.13 -21.48
N MET A 97 3.51 11.57 -21.61
CA MET A 97 3.83 10.24 -21.08
C MET A 97 3.65 10.19 -19.57
N LEU A 98 4.20 11.19 -18.85
CA LEU A 98 4.09 11.28 -17.39
C LEU A 98 2.65 11.45 -16.93
N ILE A 99 1.88 12.32 -17.58
CA ILE A 99 0.46 12.55 -17.25
C ILE A 99 -0.34 11.27 -17.43
N ASN A 100 -0.12 10.53 -18.53
CA ASN A 100 -0.79 9.27 -18.80
C ASN A 100 -0.43 8.19 -17.75
N LEU A 101 0.85 8.07 -17.40
CA LEU A 101 1.32 7.13 -16.38
C LEU A 101 0.73 7.42 -15.00
N VAL A 102 0.73 8.69 -14.59
CA VAL A 102 0.18 9.13 -13.29
C VAL A 102 -1.34 8.96 -13.27
N SER A 103 -2.03 9.29 -14.37
CA SER A 103 -3.49 9.12 -14.48
C SER A 103 -3.89 7.65 -14.39
N ALA A 104 -3.21 6.76 -15.13
CA ALA A 104 -3.47 5.32 -15.06
C ALA A 104 -3.24 4.77 -13.64
N GLY A 105 -2.13 5.15 -12.99
CA GLY A 105 -1.80 4.70 -11.64
C GLY A 105 -2.76 5.23 -10.56
N THR A 106 -3.16 6.51 -10.64
CA THR A 106 -4.11 7.10 -9.68
C THR A 106 -5.50 6.50 -9.81
N LEU A 107 -5.99 6.31 -11.04
CA LEU A 107 -7.26 5.62 -11.32
C LEU A 107 -7.24 4.18 -10.82
N PHE A 108 -6.12 3.48 -11.00
CA PHE A 108 -5.94 2.13 -10.48
C PHE A 108 -6.01 2.10 -8.94
N VAL A 109 -5.26 2.96 -8.25
CA VAL A 109 -5.27 3.04 -6.78
C VAL A 109 -6.66 3.42 -6.27
N PHE A 110 -7.34 4.40 -6.88
CA PHE A 110 -8.70 4.78 -6.49
C PHE A 110 -9.70 3.64 -6.71
N GLY A 111 -9.56 2.88 -7.80
CA GLY A 111 -10.35 1.67 -8.04
C GLY A 111 -10.15 0.62 -6.95
N VAL A 112 -8.90 0.31 -6.59
CA VAL A 112 -8.57 -0.65 -5.53
C VAL A 112 -9.08 -0.16 -4.17
N VAL A 113 -8.92 1.13 -3.84
CA VAL A 113 -9.43 1.71 -2.58
C VAL A 113 -10.96 1.67 -2.53
N ALA A 114 -11.64 2.02 -3.62
CA ALA A 114 -13.10 1.93 -3.71
C ALA A 114 -13.57 0.49 -3.49
N LEU A 115 -12.94 -0.49 -4.15
CA LEU A 115 -13.22 -1.91 -3.95
C LEU A 115 -12.94 -2.35 -2.51
N ALA A 116 -11.81 -1.95 -1.93
CA ALA A 116 -11.44 -2.26 -0.56
C ALA A 116 -12.45 -1.70 0.45
N LEU A 117 -12.99 -0.50 0.22
CA LEU A 117 -14.03 0.09 1.08
C LEU A 117 -15.36 -0.65 0.97
N ILE A 118 -15.74 -1.10 -0.23
CA ILE A 118 -16.93 -1.96 -0.44
C ILE A 118 -16.74 -3.27 0.33
N VAL A 119 -15.62 -3.98 0.12
CA VAL A 119 -15.33 -5.25 0.78
C VAL A 119 -15.26 -5.08 2.30
N LYS A 120 -14.56 -4.04 2.80
CA LYS A 120 -14.42 -3.77 4.23
C LYS A 120 -15.78 -3.62 4.92
N ARG A 121 -16.74 -2.98 4.26
CA ARG A 121 -18.08 -2.75 4.83
C ARG A 121 -18.88 -4.04 5.01
N TYR A 122 -18.62 -5.08 4.21
CA TYR A 122 -19.39 -6.34 4.24
C TYR A 122 -18.68 -7.51 4.91
N THR A 123 -17.34 -7.53 4.90
CA THR A 123 -16.56 -8.60 5.54
C THR A 123 -16.42 -8.38 7.05
N PHE A 124 -16.49 -7.14 7.54
CA PHE A 124 -16.23 -6.81 8.96
C PHE A 124 -17.40 -6.25 9.81
N PRO A 125 -18.70 -6.45 9.54
CA PRO A 125 -19.72 -6.03 10.51
C PRO A 125 -19.69 -6.95 11.75
N PRO A 126 -19.28 -6.46 12.95
CA PRO A 126 -19.06 -7.29 14.14
C PRO A 126 -20.36 -7.90 14.69
N SER A 127 -21.50 -7.27 14.42
CA SER A 127 -22.81 -7.68 14.95
C SER A 127 -23.54 -8.74 14.10
N LEU A 128 -23.11 -9.00 12.86
CA LEU A 128 -23.79 -9.92 11.95
C LEU A 128 -23.01 -11.23 11.70
N ALA A 129 -21.74 -11.32 12.12
CA ALA A 129 -20.87 -12.45 11.80
C ALA A 129 -21.34 -13.80 12.39
N MET A 130 -22.07 -13.79 13.51
CA MET A 130 -22.54 -15.01 14.20
C MET A 130 -23.81 -15.66 13.63
N ASN A 131 -24.59 -15.02 12.76
CA ASN A 131 -25.90 -15.55 12.32
C ASN A 131 -26.17 -15.39 10.80
N GLN A 132 -25.13 -15.33 9.97
CA GLN A 132 -25.31 -15.22 8.52
C GLN A 132 -25.41 -16.61 7.88
N SER A 133 -26.52 -16.91 7.22
CA SER A 133 -26.62 -18.11 6.39
C SER A 133 -25.64 -18.04 5.22
N THR A 134 -25.14 -19.19 4.76
CA THR A 134 -24.26 -19.29 3.59
C THR A 134 -24.86 -18.60 2.36
N ALA A 135 -26.19 -18.64 2.22
CA ALA A 135 -26.91 -17.96 1.15
C ALA A 135 -26.81 -16.43 1.22
N GLN A 136 -26.86 -15.82 2.41
CA GLN A 136 -26.69 -14.36 2.55
C GLN A 136 -25.26 -13.92 2.23
N ARG A 137 -24.25 -14.73 2.58
CA ARG A 137 -22.85 -14.46 2.22
C ARG A 137 -22.67 -14.52 0.70
N ALA A 138 -23.16 -15.58 0.07
CA ALA A 138 -23.13 -15.76 -1.38
C ALA A 138 -23.86 -14.63 -2.14
N LEU A 139 -25.02 -14.21 -1.65
CA LEU A 139 -25.77 -13.10 -2.24
C LEU A 139 -24.99 -11.79 -2.18
N ARG A 140 -24.37 -11.47 -1.03
CA ARG A 140 -23.55 -10.25 -0.89
C ARG A 140 -22.33 -10.26 -1.80
N THR A 141 -21.62 -11.38 -1.87
CA THR A 141 -20.49 -11.52 -2.79
C THR A 141 -20.94 -11.39 -4.25
N ALA A 142 -22.09 -11.96 -4.62
CA ALA A 142 -22.65 -11.82 -5.95
C ALA A 142 -23.01 -10.36 -6.28
N LEU A 143 -23.57 -9.61 -5.33
CA LEU A 143 -23.89 -8.19 -5.52
C LEU A 143 -22.63 -7.32 -5.70
N ILE A 144 -21.56 -7.59 -4.94
CA ILE A 144 -20.27 -6.89 -5.11
C ILE A 144 -19.68 -7.17 -6.49
N VAL A 145 -19.72 -8.43 -6.94
CA VAL A 145 -19.27 -8.83 -8.28
C VAL A 145 -20.13 -8.17 -9.36
N ALA A 146 -21.45 -8.06 -9.16
CA ALA A 146 -22.35 -7.36 -10.08
C ALA A 146 -22.03 -5.85 -10.18
N ILE A 147 -21.69 -5.18 -9.07
CA ILE A 147 -21.25 -3.77 -9.07
C ILE A 147 -19.94 -3.62 -9.83
N CYS A 148 -18.99 -4.52 -9.64
CA CYS A 148 -17.74 -4.51 -10.40
C CYS A 148 -18.00 -4.75 -11.90
N GLY A 149 -18.85 -5.72 -12.23
CA GLY A 149 -19.22 -6.05 -13.60
C GLY A 149 -19.93 -4.91 -14.32
N THR A 150 -20.85 -4.20 -13.66
CA THR A 150 -21.50 -3.01 -14.23
C THR A 150 -20.53 -1.84 -14.40
N SER A 151 -19.57 -1.67 -13.49
CA SER A 151 -18.52 -0.63 -13.61
C SER A 151 -17.61 -0.89 -14.80
N ILE A 152 -17.15 -2.13 -14.97
CA ILE A 152 -16.32 -2.55 -16.12
C ILE A 152 -17.13 -2.51 -17.41
N GLY A 153 -18.39 -2.95 -17.36
CA GLY A 153 -19.31 -2.93 -18.49
C GLY A 153 -19.54 -1.53 -19.05
N LEU A 154 -19.58 -0.51 -18.18
CA LEU A 154 -19.67 0.89 -18.61
C LEU A 154 -18.44 1.32 -19.42
N GLY A 155 -17.25 0.90 -18.96
CA GLY A 155 -15.99 1.16 -19.65
C GLY A 155 -15.88 0.44 -21.00
N LEU A 156 -16.36 -0.80 -21.07
CA LEU A 156 -16.38 -1.58 -22.31
C LEU A 156 -17.39 -1.01 -23.32
N ALA A 157 -18.58 -0.60 -22.85
CA ALA A 157 -19.58 0.05 -23.68
C ALA A 157 -19.04 1.32 -24.35
N TYR A 158 -18.19 2.06 -23.64
CA TYR A 158 -17.49 3.25 -24.16
C TYR A 158 -16.53 2.91 -25.30
N ASN A 159 -15.75 1.85 -25.16
CA ASN A 159 -14.80 1.41 -26.21
C ASN A 159 -15.50 0.82 -27.45
N LEU A 160 -16.67 0.23 -27.29
CA LEU A 160 -17.45 -0.39 -28.36
C LEU A 160 -18.35 0.61 -29.13
N ASP A 161 -18.20 1.92 -28.87
CA ASP A 161 -19.07 2.99 -29.38
C ASP A 161 -20.56 2.64 -29.31
N SER A 162 -20.97 2.09 -28.16
CA SER A 162 -22.33 1.61 -27.96
C SER A 162 -23.32 2.76 -28.00
N ARG A 163 -24.52 2.49 -28.51
CA ARG A 163 -25.61 3.47 -28.58
C ARG A 163 -25.90 4.05 -27.19
N TYR A 164 -26.20 5.36 -27.12
CA TYR A 164 -26.35 6.10 -25.86
C TYR A 164 -27.28 5.46 -24.80
N TRP A 165 -28.32 4.76 -25.23
CA TRP A 165 -29.27 4.08 -24.32
C TRP A 165 -28.63 2.95 -23.51
N VAL A 166 -27.55 2.33 -24.01
CA VAL A 166 -26.81 1.26 -23.30
C VAL A 166 -26.16 1.81 -22.03
N TYR A 167 -25.57 3.02 -22.08
CA TYR A 167 -25.00 3.67 -20.89
C TYR A 167 -26.07 3.95 -19.84
N LEU A 168 -27.26 4.42 -20.26
CA LEU A 168 -28.37 4.69 -19.34
C LEU A 168 -28.84 3.43 -18.61
N ILE A 169 -28.91 2.30 -19.32
CA ILE A 169 -29.26 1.00 -18.70
C ILE A 169 -28.19 0.58 -17.70
N ILE A 170 -26.90 0.64 -18.06
CA ILE A 170 -25.81 0.22 -17.18
C ILE A 170 -25.77 1.11 -15.92
N ILE A 171 -25.87 2.42 -16.07
CA ILE A 171 -25.90 3.37 -14.95
C ILE A 171 -27.14 3.12 -14.07
N GLY A 172 -28.31 2.88 -14.68
CA GLY A 172 -29.54 2.55 -13.95
C GLY A 172 -29.39 1.29 -13.10
N ILE A 173 -28.87 0.20 -13.68
CA ILE A 173 -28.59 -1.04 -12.96
C ILE A 173 -27.57 -0.79 -11.84
N HIS A 174 -26.51 -0.04 -12.12
CA HIS A 174 -25.47 0.26 -11.13
C HIS A 174 -26.02 1.04 -9.93
N ILE A 175 -26.88 2.03 -10.16
CA ILE A 175 -27.54 2.78 -9.07
C ILE A 175 -28.42 1.86 -8.23
N VAL A 176 -29.23 0.99 -8.86
CA VAL A 176 -30.09 0.05 -8.15
C VAL A 176 -29.27 -0.91 -7.27
N LEU A 177 -28.20 -1.50 -7.81
CA LEU A 177 -27.29 -2.37 -7.06
C LEU A 177 -26.63 -1.63 -5.89
N THR A 178 -26.26 -0.38 -6.11
CA THR A 178 -25.59 0.47 -5.13
C THR A 178 -26.51 0.88 -3.98
N VAL A 179 -27.77 1.21 -4.28
CA VAL A 179 -28.81 1.50 -3.28
C VAL A 179 -29.14 0.25 -2.47
N ALA A 180 -29.27 -0.92 -3.10
CA ALA A 180 -29.50 -2.18 -2.40
C ALA A 180 -28.42 -2.48 -1.35
N LEU A 181 -27.18 -2.06 -1.62
CA LEU A 181 -26.05 -2.20 -0.72
C LEU A 181 -25.88 -1.01 0.26
N HIS A 182 -26.49 0.15 0.03
CA HIS A 182 -26.24 1.39 0.79
C HIS A 182 -24.77 1.88 0.70
N VAL A 183 -24.07 1.61 -0.42
CA VAL A 183 -22.64 1.95 -0.62
C VAL A 183 -22.48 2.96 -1.75
N LEU A 184 -23.26 4.04 -1.69
CA LEU A 184 -23.34 5.02 -2.77
C LEU A 184 -22.00 5.63 -3.14
N VAL A 185 -21.23 6.09 -2.15
CA VAL A 185 -19.99 6.83 -2.41
C VAL A 185 -18.90 5.94 -3.00
N PRO A 186 -18.54 4.77 -2.41
CA PRO A 186 -17.50 3.91 -2.99
C PRO A 186 -17.90 3.26 -4.32
N ALA A 187 -19.17 2.88 -4.50
CA ALA A 187 -19.61 2.27 -5.75
C ALA A 187 -19.64 3.28 -6.91
N ALA A 188 -20.15 4.50 -6.66
CA ALA A 188 -20.10 5.58 -7.66
C ALA A 188 -18.65 5.91 -8.04
N SER A 189 -17.74 5.96 -7.06
CA SER A 189 -16.30 6.14 -7.33
C SER A 189 -15.75 5.03 -8.22
N LEU A 190 -16.09 3.76 -7.95
CA LEU A 190 -15.66 2.63 -8.77
C LEU A 190 -16.14 2.74 -10.23
N MET A 191 -17.40 3.11 -10.44
CA MET A 191 -17.98 3.28 -11.77
C MET A 191 -17.30 4.42 -12.55
N ILE A 192 -17.11 5.57 -11.91
CA ILE A 192 -16.44 6.73 -12.54
C ILE A 192 -14.98 6.39 -12.87
N ASN A 193 -14.26 5.72 -11.96
CA ASN A 193 -12.88 5.29 -12.20
C ASN A 193 -12.79 4.30 -13.36
N ALA A 194 -13.71 3.34 -13.45
CA ALA A 194 -13.74 2.37 -14.55
C ALA A 194 -14.06 3.02 -15.91
N TRP A 195 -14.94 4.00 -15.93
CA TRP A 195 -15.21 4.80 -17.13
C TRP A 195 -13.98 5.62 -17.53
N LEU A 196 -13.37 6.36 -16.60
CA LEU A 196 -12.16 7.15 -16.88
C LEU A 196 -10.99 6.27 -17.35
N CYS A 197 -10.81 5.10 -16.74
CA CYS A 197 -9.85 4.08 -17.15
C CYS A 197 -9.98 3.72 -18.65
N SER A 198 -11.21 3.71 -19.16
CA SER A 198 -11.55 3.39 -20.54
C SER A 198 -11.35 4.55 -21.52
N THR A 199 -11.23 5.79 -21.02
CA THR A 199 -10.93 6.99 -21.82
C THR A 199 -9.43 7.17 -22.07
N LEU A 200 -8.58 6.47 -21.32
CA LEU A 200 -7.13 6.56 -21.48
C LEU A 200 -6.67 5.75 -22.72
N PRO A 201 -5.66 6.26 -23.45
CA PRO A 201 -5.08 5.55 -24.60
C PRO A 201 -4.41 4.24 -24.15
N ALA A 202 -4.38 3.24 -25.03
CA ALA A 202 -3.83 1.91 -24.72
C ALA A 202 -2.34 1.97 -24.34
N GLU A 203 -1.61 2.93 -24.92
CA GLU A 203 -0.21 3.22 -24.64
C GLU A 203 0.00 3.57 -23.16
N ALA A 204 -0.95 4.26 -22.53
CA ALA A 204 -0.87 4.59 -21.10
C ALA A 204 -0.88 3.33 -20.23
N TRP A 205 -1.71 2.35 -20.58
CA TRP A 205 -1.82 1.08 -19.87
C TRP A 205 -0.59 0.20 -20.05
N ILE A 206 -0.01 0.18 -21.26
CA ILE A 206 1.23 -0.55 -21.54
C ILE A 206 2.38 0.04 -20.71
N GLN A 207 2.54 1.37 -20.73
CA GLN A 207 3.57 2.06 -19.96
C GLN A 207 3.40 1.82 -18.45
N TYR A 208 2.17 1.92 -17.95
CA TYR A 208 1.85 1.62 -16.55
C TYR A 208 2.17 0.18 -16.18
N ALA A 209 1.82 -0.79 -17.01
CA ALA A 209 2.09 -2.21 -16.77
C ALA A 209 3.60 -2.51 -16.73
N ILE A 210 4.38 -1.92 -17.63
CA ILE A 210 5.84 -2.05 -17.63
C ILE A 210 6.43 -1.46 -16.34
N PHE A 211 6.02 -0.24 -15.99
CA PHE A 211 6.52 0.44 -14.79
C PHE A 211 6.16 -0.33 -13.51
N LEU A 212 4.92 -0.83 -13.43
CA LEU A 212 4.45 -1.67 -12.34
C LEU A 212 5.24 -2.98 -12.25
N ALA A 213 5.52 -3.63 -13.38
CA ALA A 213 6.31 -4.85 -13.42
C ALA A 213 7.75 -4.64 -12.94
N ILE A 214 8.39 -3.53 -13.31
CA ILE A 214 9.72 -3.16 -12.83
C ILE A 214 9.71 -2.95 -11.31
N ILE A 215 8.77 -2.17 -10.78
CA ILE A 215 8.64 -1.92 -9.33
C ILE A 215 8.40 -3.24 -8.59
N LEU A 216 7.48 -4.06 -9.10
CA LEU A 216 7.15 -5.34 -8.50
C LEU A 216 8.35 -6.29 -8.50
N ALA A 217 9.11 -6.35 -9.60
CA ALA A 217 10.32 -7.16 -9.69
C ALA A 217 11.36 -6.72 -8.65
N VAL A 218 11.64 -5.41 -8.54
CA VAL A 218 12.56 -4.87 -7.53
C VAL A 218 12.08 -5.22 -6.11
N TYR A 219 10.79 -5.05 -5.84
CA TYR A 219 10.20 -5.37 -4.55
C TYR A 219 10.29 -6.87 -4.21
N LEU A 220 9.96 -7.75 -5.16
CA LEU A 220 10.00 -9.21 -4.96
C LEU A 220 11.43 -9.72 -4.77
N LEU A 221 12.39 -9.21 -5.54
CA LEU A 221 13.81 -9.55 -5.37
C LEU A 221 14.31 -9.14 -3.99
N TYR A 222 13.99 -7.92 -3.55
CA TYR A 222 14.32 -7.47 -2.20
C TYR A 222 13.60 -8.31 -1.13
N SER A 223 12.32 -8.63 -1.33
CA SER A 223 11.54 -9.43 -0.39
C SER A 223 12.07 -10.87 -0.26
N CYS A 224 12.49 -11.51 -1.35
CA CYS A 224 13.13 -12.83 -1.30
C CYS A 224 14.51 -12.77 -0.63
N ALA A 225 15.33 -11.78 -0.98
CA ALA A 225 16.64 -11.62 -0.36
C ALA A 225 16.54 -11.39 1.15
N SER A 226 15.62 -10.54 1.58
CA SER A 226 15.36 -10.27 3.00
C SER A 226 14.74 -11.46 3.73
N SER A 227 13.84 -12.22 3.10
CA SER A 227 13.28 -13.44 3.71
C SER A 227 14.35 -14.51 3.95
N MET A 228 15.27 -14.72 2.99
CA MET A 228 16.37 -15.67 3.14
C MET A 228 17.34 -15.27 4.26
N ALA A 229 17.71 -13.99 4.33
CA ALA A 229 18.59 -13.48 5.38
C ALA A 229 17.98 -13.64 6.79
N LEU A 230 16.66 -13.47 6.93
CA LEU A 230 15.95 -13.70 8.18
C LEU A 230 15.95 -15.18 8.58
N GLU A 231 15.79 -16.08 7.63
CA GLU A 231 15.77 -17.52 7.88
C GLU A 231 17.14 -18.02 8.38
N GLU A 232 18.23 -17.60 7.74
CA GLU A 232 19.61 -17.91 8.15
C GLU A 232 19.89 -17.42 9.58
N HIS A 233 19.54 -16.17 9.89
CA HIS A 233 19.74 -15.61 11.23
C HIS A 233 18.91 -16.34 12.30
N SER A 234 17.70 -16.80 11.94
CA SER A 234 16.85 -17.61 12.82
C SER A 234 17.40 -19.02 13.05
N ALA A 235 18.04 -19.61 12.03
CA ALA A 235 18.65 -20.94 12.08
C ALA A 235 19.90 -20.92 12.97
N LEU A 236 20.76 -19.91 12.82
CA LEU A 236 21.94 -19.69 13.67
C LEU A 236 21.54 -19.47 15.15
N ARG A 237 20.46 -18.72 15.40
CA ARG A 237 19.94 -18.49 16.75
C ARG A 237 19.36 -19.76 17.38
N ARG A 238 18.67 -20.60 16.59
CA ARG A 238 18.20 -21.93 17.03
C ARG A 238 19.36 -22.89 17.30
N GLY A 239 20.40 -22.89 16.47
CA GLY A 239 21.62 -23.67 16.68
C GLY A 239 22.31 -23.30 18.00
N ARG A 240 22.61 -22.01 18.19
CA ARG A 240 23.23 -21.50 19.42
C ARG A 240 22.41 -21.78 20.68
N SER A 241 21.07 -21.73 20.57
CA SER A 241 20.17 -22.09 21.68
C SER A 241 20.20 -23.57 22.04
N LYS A 242 20.50 -24.48 21.09
CA LYS A 242 20.70 -25.90 21.38
C LYS A 242 22.05 -26.15 22.05
N ASP A 243 23.09 -25.46 21.60
CA ASP A 243 24.44 -25.58 22.18
C ASP A 243 24.54 -25.03 23.60
N HIS A 244 23.69 -24.05 23.94
CA HIS A 244 23.57 -23.44 25.27
C HIS A 244 22.32 -23.92 26.03
N ALA A 245 21.63 -24.95 25.52
CA ALA A 245 20.55 -25.57 26.27
C ALA A 245 21.16 -26.22 27.53
N PRO A 246 20.61 -25.99 28.73
CA PRO A 246 21.06 -26.75 29.90
C PRO A 246 20.91 -28.25 29.59
N PRO A 247 21.84 -29.10 30.05
CA PRO A 247 21.75 -30.54 29.84
C PRO A 247 20.36 -31.02 30.25
N ALA A 248 19.80 -31.96 29.48
CA ALA A 248 18.47 -32.47 29.76
C ALA A 248 18.43 -32.94 31.23
N LEU A 249 17.31 -32.74 31.92
CA LEU A 249 17.16 -33.16 33.31
C LEU A 249 17.54 -34.65 33.48
N GLU A 250 17.26 -35.47 32.46
CA GLU A 250 17.68 -36.87 32.37
C GLU A 250 19.20 -37.06 32.32
N ASP A 251 19.94 -36.22 31.59
CA ASP A 251 21.41 -36.27 31.54
C ASP A 251 22.03 -35.77 32.85
N MET A 252 21.45 -34.74 33.47
CA MET A 252 21.87 -34.28 34.80
C MET A 252 21.62 -35.35 35.88
N VAL A 253 20.47 -36.01 35.84
CA VAL A 253 20.11 -37.11 36.75
C VAL A 253 20.99 -38.34 36.50
N ARG A 254 21.30 -38.65 35.23
CA ARG A 254 22.20 -39.75 34.86
C ARG A 254 23.62 -39.52 35.39
N VAL A 255 24.18 -38.32 35.20
CA VAL A 255 25.50 -37.96 35.75
C VAL A 255 25.50 -38.02 37.28
N VAL A 256 24.46 -37.55 37.95
CA VAL A 256 24.35 -37.68 39.43
C VAL A 256 24.24 -39.14 39.87
N SER A 257 23.54 -39.99 39.11
CA SER A 257 23.42 -41.42 39.41
C SER A 257 24.72 -42.19 39.19
N GLU A 258 25.53 -41.80 38.20
CA GLU A 258 26.81 -42.45 37.87
C GLU A 258 27.95 -41.95 38.77
N THR A 259 27.93 -40.68 39.20
CA THR A 259 29.04 -40.07 39.98
C THR A 259 28.76 -40.04 41.50
N GLY A 260 27.50 -40.15 41.92
CA GLY A 260 27.09 -40.18 43.34
C GLY A 260 27.30 -38.86 44.11
N ASP A 261 27.82 -37.81 43.47
CA ASP A 261 28.17 -36.55 44.12
C ASP A 261 27.26 -35.40 43.68
N ALA A 262 26.38 -34.98 44.59
CA ALA A 262 25.41 -33.91 44.35
C ALA A 262 26.06 -32.53 44.16
N LYS A 263 27.35 -32.35 44.50
CA LYS A 263 28.07 -31.07 44.29
C LYS A 263 28.33 -30.75 42.82
N ALA A 264 28.43 -31.76 41.94
CA ALA A 264 28.68 -31.58 40.51
C ALA A 264 27.57 -30.80 39.79
N LEU A 265 26.33 -30.83 40.32
CA LEU A 265 25.20 -30.04 39.82
C LEU A 265 25.42 -28.52 39.95
N THR A 266 26.28 -28.10 40.89
CA THR A 266 26.55 -26.69 41.19
C THR A 266 27.58 -26.08 40.24
N GLU A 267 28.47 -26.89 39.67
CA GLU A 267 29.44 -26.46 38.66
C GLU A 267 28.85 -26.42 37.24
N LEU A 268 27.81 -27.22 36.97
CA LEU A 268 27.11 -27.26 35.68
C LEU A 268 25.96 -26.23 35.55
N ALA A 269 25.59 -25.56 36.63
CA ALA A 269 24.57 -24.52 36.60
C ALA A 269 25.15 -23.22 36.00
N PRO A 270 24.48 -22.60 35.00
CA PRO A 270 24.96 -21.33 34.44
C PRO A 270 25.02 -20.28 35.55
N HIS A 271 26.16 -19.56 35.64
CA HIS A 271 26.44 -18.58 36.67
C HIS A 271 25.22 -17.69 36.98
N GLY A 272 24.60 -17.90 38.14
CA GLY A 272 23.49 -17.10 38.67
C GLY A 272 22.12 -17.79 38.79
N ALA A 273 21.97 -19.04 38.37
CA ALA A 273 20.71 -19.78 38.57
C ALA A 273 20.66 -20.48 39.95
N ASP A 274 19.76 -20.02 40.83
CA ASP A 274 19.46 -20.65 42.12
C ASP A 274 18.53 -21.87 41.91
N PRO A 275 19.00 -23.11 42.17
CA PRO A 275 18.25 -24.33 41.92
C PRO A 275 17.04 -24.51 42.87
N SER A 276 16.92 -23.73 43.95
CA SER A 276 15.82 -23.83 44.92
C SER A 276 14.46 -23.35 44.38
N LYS A 277 14.45 -22.55 43.30
CA LYS A 277 13.20 -22.00 42.72
C LYS A 277 12.50 -22.96 41.75
N GLY A 278 13.21 -23.90 41.14
CA GLY A 278 12.62 -24.87 40.20
C GLY A 278 11.74 -25.92 40.89
N LEU A 279 12.12 -26.36 42.10
CA LEU A 279 11.35 -27.36 42.85
C LEU A 279 10.01 -26.86 43.39
N GLN A 280 9.84 -25.55 43.59
CA GLN A 280 8.57 -24.98 44.04
C GLN A 280 7.51 -24.93 42.93
N GLY A 281 7.93 -24.82 41.65
CA GLY A 281 7.02 -24.83 40.51
C GLY A 281 6.45 -26.22 40.19
N ALA A 282 7.25 -27.28 40.37
CA ALA A 282 6.81 -28.64 40.07
C ALA A 282 5.77 -29.18 41.07
N LYS A 283 5.79 -28.74 42.33
CA LYS A 283 4.75 -29.12 43.32
C LYS A 283 3.40 -28.43 43.11
N ALA A 284 3.31 -27.40 42.27
CA ALA A 284 2.08 -26.66 42.04
C ALA A 284 1.24 -27.20 40.86
N VAL A 285 1.77 -28.13 40.06
CA VAL A 285 1.08 -28.65 38.85
C VAL A 285 0.30 -29.94 39.11
N ASP A 286 0.47 -30.58 40.28
CA ASP A 286 -0.27 -31.80 40.64
C ASP A 286 -1.52 -31.56 41.53
N LEU A 287 -1.97 -30.32 41.69
CA LEU A 287 -3.16 -29.98 42.49
C LEU A 287 -3.95 -28.79 41.91
N VAL A 288 -4.40 -28.86 40.65
CA VAL A 288 -5.67 -28.32 40.08
C VAL A 288 -5.97 -29.09 38.80
#